data_AF-A0A3E0PHQ1-F1
#
_entry.id   AF-A0A3E0PHQ1-F1
#
_cell.length_a   1.000
_cell.length_b   1.000
_cell.length_c   1.000
_cell.angle_alpha   90.00
_cell.angle_beta   90.00
_cell.angle_gamma   90.00
#
_symmetry.space_group_name_H-M   'P 1'
#
loop_
_entity.id
_entity.type
_entity.pdbx_description
1 polymer ?
#
loop_
_entity_poly.entity_id
_entity_poly.type
_entity_poly.pdbx_seq_one_letter_code
_entity_poly.pdbx_strand_id
1 'polypeptide(L)'
;MVLTLLSFAFVIITAIFTFKTARDNGYNAVGWTALSVVLFFSLPIFAGVAFVVVLYILLGESGADEFLEYYMFLTSIVMMLPAVVSSLLILRHVNTLKDDDLPIEPPTPGELGL
;
A
#
# COMPACT_ATOMS: atom_id res chain seq x y z
N MET A 1 -20.10 8.74 -7.62
CA MET A 1 -20.47 8.74 -6.18
C MET A 1 -20.26 7.39 -5.50
N VAL A 2 -20.77 6.27 -6.04
CA VAL A 2 -20.61 4.95 -5.39
C VAL A 2 -19.15 4.55 -5.21
N LEU A 3 -18.30 4.73 -6.23
CA LEU A 3 -16.86 4.49 -6.13
C LEU A 3 -16.20 5.34 -5.04
N THR A 4 -16.54 6.63 -4.94
CA THR A 4 -15.99 7.54 -3.94
C THR A 4 -16.30 7.08 -2.51
N LEU A 5 -17.54 6.65 -2.25
CA LEU A 5 -17.95 6.09 -0.96
C LEU A 5 -17.21 4.80 -0.63
N LEU A 6 -17.03 3.91 -1.62
CA LEU A 6 -16.27 2.67 -1.46
C LEU A 6 -14.79 2.94 -1.15
N SER A 7 -14.17 3.92 -1.82
CA SER A 7 -12.80 4.33 -1.54
C SER A 7 -12.64 4.84 -0.10
N PHE A 8 -13.58 5.66 0.38
CA PHE A 8 -13.57 6.13 1.77
C PHE A 8 -13.73 4.98 2.78
N ALA A 9 -14.67 4.05 2.53
CA ALA A 9 -14.83 2.88 3.38
C ALA A 9 -13.55 2.03 3.42
N PHE A 10 -12.88 1.87 2.27
CA PHE A 10 -11.63 1.12 2.16
C PHE A 10 -10.50 1.77 2.95
N VAL A 11 -10.35 3.11 2.92
CA VAL A 11 -9.36 3.83 3.74
C VAL A 11 -9.57 3.55 5.22
N ILE A 12 -10.82 3.62 5.68
CA ILE A 12 -11.15 3.37 7.10
C ILE A 12 -10.78 1.93 7.47
N ILE A 13 -11.15 0.96 6.64
CA ILE A 13 -10.82 -0.45 6.86
C ILE A 13 -9.31 -0.64 6.93
N THR A 14 -8.56 -0.14 5.94
CA THR A 14 -7.09 -0.25 5.88
C THR A 14 -6.43 0.43 7.08
N ALA A 15 -6.93 1.58 7.54
CA ALA A 15 -6.42 2.24 8.73
C ALA A 15 -6.65 1.41 10.00
N ILE A 16 -7.85 0.84 10.17
CA ILE A 16 -8.17 -0.04 11.31
C ILE A 16 -7.29 -1.30 11.29
N PHE A 17 -7.13 -1.93 10.13
CA PHE A 17 -6.26 -3.10 9.98
C PHE A 17 -4.81 -2.74 10.28
N THR A 18 -4.29 -1.66 9.70
CA THR A 18 -2.92 -1.19 9.97
C THR A 18 -2.71 -0.92 11.46
N PHE A 19 -3.67 -0.27 12.11
CA PHE A 19 -3.62 0.03 13.55
C PHE A 19 -3.57 -1.25 14.38
N LYS A 20 -4.49 -2.20 14.11
CA LYS A 20 -4.53 -3.48 14.81
C LYS A 20 -3.24 -4.27 14.61
N THR A 21 -2.80 -4.47 13.37
CA THR A 21 -1.60 -5.24 13.07
C THR A 21 -0.35 -4.59 13.67
N ALA A 22 -0.20 -3.27 13.59
CA ALA A 22 0.94 -2.59 14.20
C ALA A 22 0.91 -2.68 15.73
N ARG A 23 -0.25 -2.55 16.36
CA ARG A 23 -0.42 -2.74 17.81
C ARG A 23 -0.08 -4.16 18.24
N ASP A 24 -0.62 -5.16 17.55
CA ASP A 24 -0.44 -6.57 17.88
C ASP A 24 1.01 -7.04 17.69
N ASN A 25 1.80 -6.29 16.91
CA ASN A 25 3.22 -6.55 16.65
C ASN A 25 4.15 -5.61 17.43
N GLY A 26 3.66 -4.87 18.43
CA GLY A 26 4.49 -4.07 19.33
C GLY A 26 5.02 -2.75 18.75
N TYR A 27 4.55 -2.33 17.57
CA TYR A 27 4.97 -1.08 16.93
C TYR A 27 4.15 0.14 17.41
N ASN A 28 4.63 1.33 17.06
CA ASN A 28 3.83 2.56 17.19
C ASN A 28 2.63 2.53 16.23
N ALA A 29 1.50 2.02 16.72
CA ALA A 29 0.28 1.83 15.95
C ALA A 29 -0.24 3.14 15.33
N VAL A 30 -0.13 4.26 16.04
CA VAL A 30 -0.59 5.56 15.55
C VAL A 30 0.29 6.04 14.39
N GLY A 31 1.61 5.92 14.53
CA GLY A 31 2.57 6.34 13.49
C GLY A 31 2.39 5.57 12.18
N TRP A 32 2.29 4.24 12.26
CA TRP A 32 2.08 3.40 11.07
C TRP A 32 0.72 3.60 10.42
N THR A 33 -0.33 3.83 11.21
CA THR A 33 -1.66 4.14 10.69
C THR A 33 -1.65 5.48 9.95
N ALA A 34 -1.05 6.52 10.54
CA ALA A 34 -0.92 7.82 9.90
C ALA A 34 -0.14 7.73 8.58
N LEU A 35 0.99 7.00 8.58
CA LEU A 35 1.78 6.77 7.37
C LEU A 35 0.97 6.04 6.29
N SER A 36 0.20 5.02 6.67
CA SER A 36 -0.65 4.26 5.74
C SER A 36 -1.71 5.13 5.08
N VAL A 37 -2.38 5.99 5.86
CA VAL A 37 -3.36 6.94 5.33
C VAL A 37 -2.69 7.97 4.40
N VAL A 38 -1.55 8.52 4.80
CA VAL A 38 -0.80 9.48 3.96
C VAL A 38 -0.38 8.84 2.65
N LEU A 39 0.17 7.61 2.68
CA LEU A 39 0.58 6.89 1.47
C LEU A 39 -0.62 6.53 0.58
N PHE A 40 -1.76 6.17 1.17
CA PHE A 40 -2.98 5.89 0.42
C PHE A 40 -3.44 7.08 -0.43
N PHE A 41 -3.36 8.31 0.10
CA PHE A 41 -3.76 9.51 -0.65
C PHE A 41 -2.66 10.04 -1.57
N SER A 42 -1.41 10.03 -1.13
CA SER A 42 -0.30 10.62 -1.88
C SER A 42 0.13 9.78 -3.09
N LEU A 43 0.20 8.45 -2.96
CA LEU A 43 0.70 7.59 -4.03
C LEU A 43 -0.15 7.63 -5.32
N PRO A 44 -1.49 7.58 -5.27
CA PRO A 44 -2.31 7.74 -6.47
C PRO A 44 -2.11 9.09 -7.16
N ILE A 45 -1.93 10.16 -6.38
CA ILE A 45 -1.68 11.50 -6.92
C ILE A 45 -0.33 11.51 -7.65
N PHE A 46 0.73 11.05 -7.01
CA PHE A 46 2.06 10.99 -7.63
C PHE A 46 2.08 10.09 -8.86
N ALA A 47 1.46 8.91 -8.79
CA ALA A 47 1.37 8.00 -9.92
C ALA A 47 0.54 8.59 -11.07
N GLY A 48 -0.57 9.27 -10.77
CA GLY A 48 -1.40 9.92 -11.78
C GLY A 48 -0.65 11.03 -12.50
N VAL A 49 0.05 11.90 -11.76
CA VAL A 49 0.88 12.96 -12.35
C VAL A 49 2.01 12.36 -13.19
N ALA A 50 2.74 11.37 -12.65
CA ALA A 50 3.83 10.72 -13.38
C ALA A 50 3.34 10.05 -14.67
N PHE A 51 2.17 9.40 -14.62
CA PHE A 51 1.56 8.77 -15.79
C PHE A 51 1.21 9.78 -16.88
N VAL A 52 0.56 10.89 -16.51
CA VAL A 52 0.24 11.97 -17.45
C VAL A 52 1.52 12.56 -18.05
N VAL A 53 2.53 12.87 -17.23
CA VAL A 53 3.81 13.40 -17.73
C VAL A 53 4.46 12.44 -18.74
N VAL A 54 4.46 11.13 -18.46
CA VAL A 54 4.99 10.12 -19.39
C VAL A 54 4.22 10.10 -20.71
N LEU A 55 2.87 10.19 -20.66
CA LEU A 55 2.06 10.24 -21.88
C LEU A 55 2.40 11.46 -22.73
N TYR A 56 2.50 12.65 -22.12
CA TYR A 56 2.83 13.89 -22.86
C TYR A 56 4.24 13.85 -23.45
N ILE A 57 5.21 13.22 -22.79
CA ILE A 57 6.57 13.06 -23.32
C ILE A 57 6.58 12.09 -24.52
N LEU A 58 5.81 11.00 -24.46
CA LEU A 58 5.85 9.95 -25.49
C LEU A 58 4.96 10.22 -26.70
N LEU A 59 3.78 10.79 -26.47
CA LEU A 59 2.73 10.97 -27.49
C LEU A 59 2.58 12.43 -27.93
N GLY A 60 3.21 13.37 -27.23
CA GLY A 60 2.93 14.80 -27.37
C GLY A 60 1.55 15.19 -26.81
N GLU A 61 1.25 16.48 -26.83
CA GLU A 61 0.02 17.04 -26.26
C GLU A 61 -1.25 16.44 -26.89
N SER A 62 -1.36 16.48 -28.22
CA SER A 62 -2.55 15.96 -28.91
C SER A 62 -2.76 14.46 -28.74
N GLY A 63 -1.67 13.68 -28.76
CA GLY A 63 -1.76 12.22 -28.61
C GLY A 63 -2.05 11.78 -27.17
N ALA A 64 -1.56 12.53 -26.18
CA ALA A 64 -1.87 12.28 -24.78
C ALA A 64 -3.34 12.59 -24.46
N ASP A 65 -3.88 13.68 -25.00
CA ASP A 65 -5.27 14.07 -24.79
C ASP A 65 -6.24 13.04 -25.41
N GLU A 66 -6.01 12.61 -26.66
CA GLU A 66 -6.79 11.55 -27.30
C GLU A 66 -6.71 10.23 -26.51
N PHE A 67 -5.53 9.87 -26.01
CA PHE A 67 -5.36 8.67 -25.19
C PHE A 67 -6.16 8.75 -23.89
N LEU A 68 -6.09 9.88 -23.19
CA LEU A 68 -6.80 10.08 -21.92
C LEU A 68 -8.32 10.05 -22.11
N GLU A 69 -8.81 10.63 -23.20
CA GLU A 69 -10.23 10.62 -23.54
C GLU A 69 -10.72 9.22 -23.90
N TYR A 70 -9.98 8.51 -24.77
CA TYR A 70 -10.40 7.20 -25.29
C TYR A 70 -10.20 6.06 -24.28
N TYR A 71 -9.15 6.15 -23.45
CA TYR A 71 -8.78 5.12 -22.48
C TYR A 71 -9.06 5.52 -21.03
N MET A 72 -9.95 6.49 -20.79
CA MET A 72 -10.30 7.01 -19.46
C MET A 72 -10.56 5.92 -18.40
N PHE A 73 -11.20 4.81 -18.78
CA PHE A 73 -11.40 3.66 -17.91
C PHE A 73 -10.09 2.97 -17.51
N LEU A 74 -9.20 2.72 -18.48
CA LEU A 74 -7.88 2.12 -18.26
C LEU A 74 -7.02 3.04 -17.39
N THR A 75 -7.05 4.35 -17.67
CA THR A 75 -6.37 5.38 -16.89
C THR A 75 -6.83 5.36 -15.42
N SER A 76 -8.13 5.23 -15.19
CA SER A 76 -8.71 5.15 -13.84
C SER A 76 -8.22 3.92 -13.07
N ILE A 77 -8.09 2.76 -13.74
CA ILE A 77 -7.54 1.54 -13.14
C ILE A 77 -6.05 1.71 -12.78
N VAL A 78 -5.27 2.26 -13.71
CA VAL A 78 -3.83 2.51 -13.50
C VAL A 78 -3.60 3.45 -12.32
N MET A 79 -4.43 4.47 -12.14
CA MET A 79 -4.34 5.37 -10.99
C MET A 79 -4.77 4.73 -9.66
N MET A 80 -5.58 3.68 -9.68
CA MET A 80 -6.04 2.98 -8.47
C MET A 80 -5.04 1.93 -7.96
N LEU A 81 -4.25 1.34 -8.87
CA LEU A 81 -3.24 0.31 -8.55
C LEU A 81 -2.27 0.69 -7.42
N PRO A 82 -1.66 1.90 -7.39
CA PRO A 82 -0.73 2.31 -6.35
C PRO A 82 -1.33 2.28 -4.94
N ALA A 83 -2.60 2.65 -4.77
CA ALA A 83 -3.27 2.60 -3.46
C ALA A 83 -3.49 1.15 -2.97
N VAL A 84 -3.77 0.23 -3.89
CA VAL A 84 -3.92 -1.19 -3.57
C VAL A 84 -2.56 -1.80 -3.22
N VAL A 85 -1.54 -1.53 -4.05
CA VAL A 85 -0.17 -2.03 -3.85
C VAL A 85 0.42 -1.50 -2.55
N SER A 86 0.24 -0.22 -2.23
CA SER A 86 0.76 0.36 -0.97
C SER A 86 0.12 -0.28 0.25
N SER A 87 -1.21 -0.49 0.22
CA SER A 87 -1.94 -1.15 1.30
C SER A 87 -1.41 -2.57 1.52
N LEU A 88 -1.15 -3.31 0.45
CA LEU A 88 -0.58 -4.66 0.51
C LEU A 88 0.87 -4.66 1.02
N LEU A 89 1.69 -3.71 0.59
CA LEU A 89 3.08 -3.59 1.03
C LEU A 89 3.18 -3.26 2.52
N ILE A 90 2.32 -2.37 3.02
CA ILE A 90 2.26 -2.04 4.45
C ILE A 90 1.83 -3.26 5.25
N LEU A 91 0.75 -3.94 4.83
CA LEU A 91 0.30 -5.16 5.50
C LEU A 91 1.38 -6.24 5.51
N ARG A 92 2.07 -6.44 4.38
CA ARG A 92 3.21 -7.38 4.30
C ARG A 92 4.32 -6.98 5.27
N HIS A 93 4.77 -5.72 5.22
CA HIS A 93 5.89 -5.26 6.04
C HIS A 93 5.60 -5.34 7.54
N VAL A 94 4.40 -4.97 7.96
CA VAL A 94 4.00 -5.07 9.37
C VAL A 94 3.86 -6.53 9.81
N ASN A 95 3.44 -7.46 8.92
CA ASN A 95 3.32 -8.89 9.24
C ASN A 95 4.66 -9.64 9.28
N THR A 96 5.57 -9.39 8.34
CA THR A 96 6.83 -10.15 8.21
C THR A 96 7.74 -10.02 9.44
N LEU A 97 7.61 -8.94 10.21
CA LEU A 97 8.50 -8.66 11.33
C LEU A 97 8.13 -9.39 12.64
N LYS A 98 7.07 -10.20 12.65
CA LYS A 98 6.73 -11.07 13.80
C LYS A 98 7.37 -12.45 13.71
N ASP A 99 7.85 -12.84 12.53
CA ASP A 99 8.45 -14.16 12.28
C ASP A 99 9.86 -14.28 12.89
N ASP A 100 10.45 -13.20 13.39
CA ASP A 100 11.73 -13.23 14.13
C ASP A 100 11.58 -13.65 15.60
N ASP A 101 10.35 -13.79 16.12
CA ASP A 101 10.06 -14.51 17.37
C ASP A 101 9.94 -16.02 17.09
N LEU A 102 10.89 -16.59 16.35
CA LEU A 102 11.08 -18.04 16.34
C LEU A 102 11.23 -18.47 17.80
N PRO A 103 10.48 -19.47 18.29
CA PRO A 103 10.72 -20.01 19.61
C PRO A 103 12.19 -20.41 19.61
N ILE A 104 12.99 -19.79 20.49
CA ILE A 104 14.31 -20.27 20.83
C ILE A 104 14.09 -21.72 21.23
N GLU A 105 14.41 -22.66 20.33
CA GLU A 105 14.36 -24.08 20.67
C GLU A 105 15.25 -24.23 21.91
N PRO A 106 14.73 -24.75 23.03
CA PRO A 106 15.58 -24.99 24.18
C PRO A 106 16.72 -25.90 23.71
N PRO A 107 17.98 -25.61 24.07
CA PRO A 107 19.13 -26.37 23.61
C PRO A 107 18.87 -27.86 23.84
N THR A 108 19.00 -28.65 22.79
CA THR A 108 18.73 -30.09 22.89
C THR A 108 19.71 -30.71 23.89
N PRO A 109 19.27 -31.63 24.78
CA PRO A 109 20.13 -32.18 25.84
C PRO A 109 21.46 -32.80 25.38
N GLY A 110 21.60 -33.12 24.08
CA GLY A 110 22.84 -33.64 23.50
C GLY A 110 23.97 -32.61 23.34
N GLU A 111 23.69 -31.31 23.45
CA GLU A 111 24.71 -30.24 23.32
C GLU A 111 25.37 -29.85 24.65
N LEU A 112 24.90 -30.38 25.79
CA LEU A 112 25.44 -30.07 27.12
C LEU A 112 26.47 -31.07 27.66
N GLY A 113 26.83 -32.11 26.89
CA GLY A 113 28.00 -32.95 27.17
C GLY A 113 28.11 -33.48 28.61
N LEU A 114 27.00 -33.93 29.20
CA LEU A 114 26.96 -34.66 30.47
C LEU A 114 26.52 -36.11 30.25
#